data_AF-A0A7Y9RQU3-F1
#
_entry.id   AF-A0A7Y9RQU3-F1
#
_cell.length_a   1.000
_cell.length_b   1.000
_cell.length_c   1.000
_cell.angle_alpha   90.00
_cell.angle_beta   90.00
_cell.angle_gamma   90.00
#
_symmetry.space_group_name_H-M   'P 1'
#
loop_
_entity.id
_entity.type
_entity.pdbx_description
1 polymer ?
#
loop_
_entity_poly.entity_id
_entity_poly.type
_entity_poly.pdbx_seq_one_letter_code
_entity_poly.pdbx_strand_id
1 'polypeptide(L)'
;MEQYEYLVVMGLCLLVTLPLELLLGARVWRRPRRLLLTLLPVVAVYSVWDVVSIQRGLWDYSERFTTGILLPLDMPLEELVFFVVVPICGLLTLEAVGNVLAWLRLLRAGEGLRAATATAYADGVGRWVRPAPARQEVA
;
A
#
# COMPACT_ATOMS: atom_id res chain seq x y z
N MET A 1 -27.94 18.35 2.46
CA MET A 1 -26.71 17.98 1.73
C MET A 1 -25.54 17.87 2.70
N GLU A 2 -25.38 18.78 3.68
CA GLU A 2 -24.26 18.76 4.65
C GLU A 2 -24.16 17.46 5.47
N GLN A 3 -25.30 16.85 5.86
CA GLN A 3 -25.35 15.61 6.65
C GLN A 3 -24.74 14.37 5.99
N TYR A 4 -24.51 14.40 4.68
CA TYR A 4 -23.90 13.28 3.94
C TYR A 4 -22.44 13.54 3.59
N GLU A 5 -21.91 14.74 3.85
CA GLU A 5 -20.56 15.11 3.44
C GLU A 5 -19.52 14.15 4.00
N TYR A 6 -19.69 13.72 5.25
CA TYR A 6 -18.74 12.82 5.87
C TYR A 6 -18.71 11.44 5.18
N LEU A 7 -19.88 10.90 4.86
CA LEU A 7 -20.01 9.65 4.11
C LEU A 7 -19.53 9.79 2.66
N VAL A 8 -19.78 10.94 2.03
CA VAL A 8 -19.30 11.24 0.68
C VAL A 8 -17.77 11.27 0.66
N VAL A 9 -17.12 11.91 1.62
CA VAL A 9 -15.66 11.93 1.74
C VAL A 9 -15.12 10.52 1.95
N MET A 10 -15.73 9.71 2.81
CA MET A 10 -15.34 8.30 2.98
C MET A 10 -15.50 7.49 1.69
N GLY A 11 -16.60 7.68 0.97
CA GLY A 11 -16.82 7.08 -0.35
C GLY A 11 -15.76 7.51 -1.36
N LEU A 12 -15.41 8.79 -1.40
CA LEU A 12 -14.35 9.33 -2.26
C LEU A 12 -12.97 8.75 -1.90
N CYS A 13 -12.65 8.59 -0.62
CA CYS A 13 -11.41 7.94 -0.20
C CYS A 13 -11.31 6.51 -0.74
N LEU A 14 -12.39 5.73 -0.67
CA LEU A 14 -12.42 4.39 -1.27
C LEU A 14 -12.30 4.45 -2.80
N LEU A 15 -13.04 5.33 -3.45
CA LEU A 15 -13.02 5.46 -4.91
C LEU A 15 -11.64 5.84 -5.45
N VAL A 16 -10.92 6.71 -4.75
CA VAL A 16 -9.55 7.11 -5.13
C VAL A 16 -8.55 5.98 -4.87
N THR A 17 -8.78 5.15 -3.85
CA THR A 17 -7.87 4.04 -3.51
C THR A 17 -8.15 2.75 -4.27
N LEU A 18 -9.35 2.58 -4.83
CA LEU A 18 -9.78 1.42 -5.61
C LEU A 18 -8.91 1.13 -6.84
N PRO A 19 -8.51 2.14 -7.65
CA PRO A 19 -7.58 1.95 -8.75
C PRO A 19 -6.24 1.35 -8.32
N LEU A 20 -5.77 1.57 -7.08
CA LEU A 20 -4.51 0.96 -6.61
C LEU A 20 -4.62 -0.58 -6.52
N GLU A 21 -5.78 -1.13 -6.17
CA GLU A 21 -5.97 -2.58 -6.23
C GLU A 21 -5.93 -3.12 -7.66
N LEU A 22 -6.63 -2.44 -8.58
CA LEU A 22 -6.78 -2.89 -9.95
C LEU A 22 -5.49 -2.71 -10.77
N LEU A 23 -4.77 -1.61 -10.57
CA LEU A 23 -3.58 -1.24 -11.34
C LEU A 23 -2.29 -1.77 -10.74
N LEU A 24 -2.19 -1.82 -9.41
CA LEU A 24 -0.95 -2.22 -8.70
C LEU A 24 -1.06 -3.59 -8.03
N GLY A 25 -2.21 -4.27 -8.18
CA GLY A 25 -2.39 -5.65 -7.73
C GLY A 25 -2.38 -5.81 -6.22
N ALA A 26 -2.79 -4.79 -5.45
CA ALA A 26 -2.98 -4.90 -4.02
C ALA A 26 -4.13 -5.89 -3.74
N ARG A 27 -3.81 -7.18 -3.52
CA ARG A 27 -4.78 -8.29 -3.40
C ARG A 27 -5.56 -8.29 -2.07
N VAL A 28 -5.87 -7.11 -1.55
CA VAL A 28 -6.51 -6.90 -0.25
C VAL A 28 -7.91 -7.50 -0.25
N TRP A 29 -8.71 -7.26 -1.29
CA TRP A 29 -10.09 -7.77 -1.35
C TRP A 29 -10.17 -9.26 -1.69
N ARG A 30 -9.07 -9.87 -2.16
CA ARG A 30 -8.99 -11.32 -2.41
C ARG A 30 -8.87 -12.16 -1.13
N ARG A 31 -8.64 -11.54 0.03
CA ARG A 31 -8.47 -12.25 1.32
C ARG A 31 -9.36 -11.65 2.42
N PRO A 32 -10.69 -11.72 2.27
CA PRO A 32 -11.63 -11.06 3.19
C PRO A 32 -11.46 -11.53 4.64
N ARG A 33 -11.11 -12.81 4.87
CA ARG A 33 -10.84 -13.33 6.22
C ARG A 33 -9.67 -12.64 6.92
N ARG A 34 -8.57 -12.39 6.20
CA ARG A 34 -7.40 -11.70 6.78
C ARG A 34 -7.70 -10.24 7.01
N LEU A 35 -8.37 -9.61 6.05
CA LEU A 35 -8.83 -8.23 6.19
C LEU A 35 -9.71 -8.09 7.45
N LEU A 36 -10.68 -8.98 7.62
CA LEU A 36 -11.55 -8.96 8.79
C LEU A 36 -10.77 -9.16 10.09
N LEU A 37 -9.84 -10.12 10.14
CA LEU A 37 -9.00 -10.36 11.33
C LEU A 37 -8.09 -9.18 11.67
N THR A 38 -7.68 -8.38 10.68
CA THR A 38 -6.91 -7.15 10.91
C THR A 38 -7.80 -5.99 11.31
N LEU A 39 -8.97 -5.83 10.70
CA LEU A 39 -9.88 -4.73 10.98
C LEU A 39 -10.58 -4.88 12.32
N LEU A 40 -10.98 -6.09 12.69
CA LEU A 40 -11.79 -6.34 13.89
C LEU A 40 -11.14 -5.84 15.19
N PRO A 41 -9.85 -6.09 15.50
CA PRO A 41 -9.22 -5.53 16.69
C PRO A 41 -9.09 -4.00 16.61
N VAL A 42 -8.82 -3.45 15.43
CA VAL A 42 -8.69 -2.00 15.21
C VAL A 42 -10.02 -1.30 15.47
N VAL A 43 -11.08 -1.74 14.79
CA VAL A 43 -12.43 -1.21 14.94
C VAL A 43 -12.89 -1.36 16.39
N ALA A 44 -12.68 -2.52 17.02
CA ALA A 44 -13.10 -2.73 18.41
C ALA A 44 -12.42 -1.74 19.38
N VAL A 45 -11.10 -1.58 19.30
CA VAL A 45 -10.36 -0.68 20.20
C VAL A 45 -10.78 0.77 19.98
N TYR A 46 -10.85 1.22 18.72
CA TYR A 46 -11.20 2.61 18.42
C TYR A 46 -12.66 2.93 18.72
N SER A 47 -13.60 2.04 18.42
CA SER A 47 -15.01 2.23 18.81
C SER A 47 -15.20 2.31 20.32
N VAL A 48 -14.51 1.46 21.10
CA VAL A 48 -14.58 1.53 22.58
C VAL A 48 -14.01 2.85 23.08
N TRP A 49 -12.84 3.25 22.56
CA TRP A 49 -12.21 4.50 22.96
C TRP A 49 -13.06 5.72 22.60
N ASP A 50 -13.68 5.70 21.43
CA ASP A 50 -14.52 6.77 20.93
C ASP A 50 -15.75 6.95 21.80
N VAL A 51 -16.49 5.87 22.06
CA VAL A 51 -17.65 5.87 22.98
C VAL A 51 -17.26 6.39 24.37
N VAL A 52 -16.13 5.94 24.92
CA VAL A 52 -15.66 6.42 26.23
C VAL A 52 -15.38 7.92 26.22
N SER A 53 -14.87 8.45 25.09
CA SER A 53 -14.54 9.86 24.96
C SER A 53 -15.80 10.73 24.86
N ILE A 54 -16.81 10.30 24.10
CA ILE A 54 -18.13 10.94 23.98
C ILE A 54 -18.82 10.97 25.36
N GLN A 55 -18.91 9.82 26.02
CA GLN A 55 -19.58 9.69 27.32
C GLN A 55 -18.89 10.52 28.42
N ARG A 56 -17.60 10.82 28.27
CA ARG A 56 -16.84 11.68 29.19
C ARG A 56 -16.90 13.16 28.81
N GLY A 57 -17.56 13.52 27.70
CA GLY A 57 -17.60 14.89 27.19
C GLY A 57 -16.21 15.42 26.80
N LEU A 58 -15.26 14.54 26.52
CA LEU A 58 -13.92 14.94 26.05
C LEU A 58 -13.98 15.51 24.63
N TRP A 59 -14.98 15.08 23.88
CA TRP A 59 -15.20 15.40 22.48
C TRP A 59 -16.64 15.04 22.11
N ASP A 60 -17.20 15.77 21.14
CA ASP A 60 -18.57 15.59 20.66
C ASP A 60 -18.63 15.81 19.13
N TYR A 61 -19.67 15.29 18.50
CA TYR A 61 -19.87 15.31 17.05
C TYR A 61 -20.83 16.40 16.62
N SER A 62 -20.55 17.00 15.46
CA SER A 62 -21.48 17.95 14.88
C SER A 62 -22.63 17.22 14.18
N GLU A 63 -23.83 17.31 14.75
CA GLU A 63 -25.09 16.80 14.18
C GLU A 63 -25.42 17.36 12.78
N ARG A 64 -24.76 18.46 12.38
CA ARG A 64 -24.93 19.10 11.08
C ARG A 64 -24.34 18.28 9.93
N PHE A 65 -23.25 17.54 10.19
CA PHE A 65 -22.49 16.79 9.18
C PHE A 65 -22.64 15.28 9.28
N THR A 66 -23.36 14.80 10.30
CA THR A 66 -23.70 13.39 10.47
C THR A 66 -25.13 13.13 10.02
N THR A 67 -25.43 11.89 9.67
CA THR A 67 -26.77 11.47 9.23
C THR A 67 -27.78 11.41 10.38
N GLY A 68 -27.34 11.60 11.62
CA GLY A 68 -28.17 11.45 12.82
C GLY A 68 -28.46 9.98 13.19
N ILE A 69 -27.85 9.01 12.50
CA ILE A 69 -27.97 7.60 12.83
C ILE A 69 -26.97 7.30 13.96
N LEU A 70 -27.49 7.13 15.17
CA LEU A 70 -26.72 6.75 16.35
C LEU A 70 -26.77 5.23 16.54
N LEU A 71 -25.58 4.63 16.64
CA LEU A 71 -25.35 3.27 17.09
C LEU A 71 -25.53 3.20 18.62
N PRO A 72 -25.57 1.98 19.21
CA PRO A 72 -25.61 1.84 20.65
C PRO A 72 -24.46 2.63 21.31
N LEU A 73 -24.76 3.31 22.42
CA LEU A 73 -23.82 4.13 23.20
C LEU A 73 -23.50 5.52 22.59
N ASP A 74 -24.42 6.07 21.80
CA ASP A 74 -24.38 7.42 21.21
C ASP A 74 -23.27 7.63 20.16
N MET A 75 -22.79 6.54 19.55
CA MET A 75 -21.76 6.60 18.51
C MET A 75 -22.39 6.87 17.13
N PRO A 76 -21.96 7.89 16.36
CA PRO A 76 -22.44 8.10 14.99
C PRO A 76 -22.04 6.95 14.06
N LEU A 77 -22.90 6.60 13.11
CA LEU A 77 -22.61 5.60 12.07
C LEU A 77 -21.33 5.94 11.28
N GLU A 78 -21.12 7.23 11.02
CA GLU A 78 -19.99 7.75 10.25
C GLU A 78 -18.65 7.36 10.85
N GLU A 79 -18.55 7.31 12.18
CA GLU A 79 -17.32 6.95 12.89
C GLU A 79 -17.00 5.46 12.74
N LEU A 80 -18.02 4.61 12.76
CA LEU A 80 -17.82 3.19 12.48
C LEU A 80 -17.36 2.99 11.03
N VAL A 81 -17.95 3.72 10.09
CA VAL A 81 -17.52 3.71 8.68
C VAL A 81 -16.08 4.21 8.57
N PHE A 82 -15.70 5.27 9.29
CA PHE A 82 -14.35 5.81 9.31
C PHE A 82 -13.32 4.77 9.78
N PHE A 83 -13.59 4.08 10.90
CA PHE A 83 -12.69 3.04 11.43
C PHE A 83 -12.55 1.82 10.52
N VAL A 84 -13.46 1.61 9.58
CA VAL A 84 -13.35 0.57 8.57
C VAL A 84 -12.64 1.08 7.32
N VAL A 85 -13.09 2.21 6.79
CA VAL A 85 -12.64 2.76 5.51
C VAL A 85 -11.19 3.20 5.56
N VAL A 86 -10.78 3.94 6.60
CA VAL A 86 -9.43 4.50 6.67
C VAL A 86 -8.35 3.41 6.74
N PRO A 87 -8.47 2.37 7.58
CA PRO A 87 -7.50 1.27 7.57
C PRO A 87 -7.47 0.49 6.25
N ILE A 88 -8.61 0.33 5.56
CA ILE A 88 -8.64 -0.30 4.23
C ILE A 88 -7.84 0.54 3.23
N CYS A 89 -8.08 1.85 3.17
CA CYS A 89 -7.34 2.79 2.32
C CYS A 89 -5.83 2.72 2.60
N GLY A 90 -5.44 2.69 3.89
CA GLY A 90 -4.05 2.55 4.31
C GLY A 90 -3.43 1.24 3.84
N LEU A 91 -4.13 0.12 4.00
CA LEU A 91 -3.64 -1.21 3.58
C LEU A 91 -3.48 -1.31 2.07
N LEU A 92 -4.45 -0.80 1.30
CA LEU A 92 -4.37 -0.72 -0.17
C LEU A 92 -3.13 0.06 -0.62
N THR A 93 -2.89 1.20 0.01
CA THR A 93 -1.72 2.05 -0.29
C THR A 93 -0.41 1.36 0.05
N LEU A 94 -0.33 0.69 1.21
CA LEU A 94 0.87 -0.02 1.64
C LEU A 94 1.23 -1.17 0.69
N GLU A 95 0.25 -1.99 0.32
CA GLU A 95 0.43 -3.11 -0.62
C GLU A 95 0.82 -2.60 -2.02
N ALA A 96 0.20 -1.51 -2.48
CA ALA A 96 0.55 -0.87 -3.73
C ALA A 96 2.01 -0.39 -3.78
N VAL A 97 2.45 0.33 -2.73
CA VAL A 97 3.86 0.76 -2.61
C VAL A 97 4.80 -0.45 -2.53
N GLY A 98 4.42 -1.49 -1.79
CA GLY A 98 5.17 -2.74 -1.69
C GLY A 98 5.39 -3.40 -3.06
N ASN A 99 4.35 -3.49 -3.87
CA ASN A 99 4.41 -4.06 -5.22
C ASN A 99 5.28 -3.22 -6.17
N VAL A 100 5.16 -1.90 -6.14
CA VAL A 100 6.02 -1.00 -6.93
C VAL A 100 7.48 -1.15 -6.55
N LEU A 101 7.80 -1.17 -5.25
CA LEU A 101 9.18 -1.34 -4.76
C LEU A 101 9.74 -2.72 -5.14
N ALA A 102 8.93 -3.78 -5.07
CA ALA A 102 9.33 -5.11 -5.49
C ALA A 102 9.67 -5.14 -7.00
N TRP A 103 8.84 -4.51 -7.83
CA TRP A 103 9.09 -4.41 -9.27
C TRP A 103 10.37 -3.63 -9.59
N LEU A 104 10.60 -2.50 -8.92
CA LEU A 104 11.83 -1.71 -9.08
C LEU A 104 13.09 -2.49 -8.69
N ARG A 105 13.02 -3.34 -7.67
CA ARG A 105 14.14 -4.23 -7.27
C ARG A 105 14.46 -5.25 -8.36
N LEU A 106 13.44 -5.83 -9.01
CA LEU A 106 13.62 -6.79 -10.10
C LEU A 106 14.26 -6.14 -11.32
N LEU A 107 13.84 -4.91 -11.68
CA LEU A 107 14.45 -4.17 -12.79
C LEU A 107 15.93 -3.90 -12.56
N ARG A 108 16.29 -3.40 -11.38
CA ARG A 108 17.69 -3.13 -11.02
C ARG A 108 18.56 -4.39 -11.02
N ALA A 109 18.01 -5.52 -10.55
CA ALA A 109 18.71 -6.80 -10.60
C ALA A 109 18.96 -7.26 -12.05
N GLY A 110 17.99 -7.07 -12.95
CA GLY A 110 18.12 -7.37 -14.37
C GLY A 110 19.15 -6.50 -15.09
N GLU A 111 19.21 -5.20 -14.79
CA GLU A 111 20.25 -4.30 -15.28
C GLU A 111 21.65 -4.71 -14.79
N GLY A 112 21.77 -5.06 -13.51
CA GLY A 112 23.02 -5.55 -12.93
C GLY A 112 23.52 -6.85 -13.58
N LEU A 113 22.62 -7.80 -13.83
CA LEU A 113 22.96 -9.06 -14.51
C LEU A 113 23.41 -8.81 -15.96
N ARG A 114 22.73 -7.91 -16.68
CA ARG A 114 23.08 -7.51 -18.06
C ARG A 114 24.44 -6.82 -18.13
N ALA A 115 24.72 -5.91 -17.19
CA ALA A 115 26.01 -5.24 -17.10
C ALA A 115 27.15 -6.23 -16.80
N ALA A 116 26.94 -7.14 -15.84
CA ALA A 116 27.93 -8.16 -15.49
C ALA A 116 28.23 -9.12 -16.64
N THR A 117 27.21 -9.54 -17.41
CA THR A 117 27.41 -10.38 -18.60
C THR A 117 28.11 -9.64 -19.74
N ALA A 118 27.80 -8.35 -19.95
CA ALA A 118 28.48 -7.53 -20.94
C ALA A 118 29.98 -7.37 -20.62
N THR A 119 30.33 -7.10 -19.35
CA THR A 119 31.73 -7.02 -18.90
C THR A 119 32.44 -8.36 -19.05
N ALA A 120 31.81 -9.47 -18.63
CA ALA A 120 32.40 -10.80 -18.77
C ALA A 120 32.63 -11.21 -20.23
N TYR A 121 31.72 -10.83 -21.14
CA TYR A 121 31.90 -11.02 -22.58
C TYR A 121 33.08 -10.19 -23.12
N ALA A 122 33.15 -8.90 -22.75
CA ALA A 122 34.25 -8.02 -23.17
C ALA A 122 35.62 -8.51 -22.68
N ASP A 123 35.71 -8.95 -21.41
CA ASP A 123 36.93 -9.51 -20.81
C ASP A 123 37.31 -10.87 -21.42
N GLY A 124 36.31 -11.68 -21.77
CA GLY A 124 36.50 -12.95 -22.48
C GLY A 124 37.07 -12.77 -23.88
N VAL A 125 36.57 -11.78 -24.63
CA VAL A 125 37.06 -11.45 -25.99
C VAL A 125 38.46 -10.82 -25.93
N GLY A 126 38.74 -9.96 -24.95
CA GLY A 126 40.07 -9.37 -24.76
C GLY A 126 41.18 -10.39 -24.47
N ARG A 127 40.83 -11.60 -24.03
CA ARG A 127 41.78 -12.68 -23.75
C ARG A 127 42.19 -13.49 -24.99
N TRP A 128 41.38 -13.49 -26.05
CA TRP A 128 41.68 -14.14 -27.34
C TRP A 128 42.29 -13.18 -28.39
N VAL A 129 42.18 -11.87 -28.19
CA VAL A 129 42.70 -10.82 -29.09
C VAL A 129 44.08 -10.29 -28.62
N ARG A 130 44.86 -11.10 -27.89
CA ARG A 130 46.30 -10.85 -27.82
C ARG A 130 46.96 -11.61 -28.96
N PRO A 131 47.47 -10.94 -30.02
CA PRO A 131 48.38 -11.62 -30.94
C PRO A 131 49.54 -12.16 -30.10
N ALA A 132 49.78 -13.46 -30.19
CA ALA A 132 50.95 -14.08 -29.58
C ALA A 132 52.18 -13.26 -30.01
N PRO A 133 53.07 -12.86 -29.09
CA PRO A 133 54.30 -12.20 -29.50
C PRO A 133 55.02 -13.15 -30.45
N ALA A 134 55.28 -12.67 -31.67
CA ALA A 134 55.97 -13.42 -32.69
C ALA A 134 57.26 -13.99 -32.09
N ARG A 135 57.39 -15.32 -32.13
CA ARG A 135 58.67 -15.99 -31.90
C ARG A 135 59.69 -15.34 -32.83
N GLN A 136 60.64 -14.61 -32.26
CA GLN A 136 61.90 -14.35 -32.94
C GLN A 136 62.69 -15.67 -32.89
N GLU A 137 62.49 -16.48 -33.93
CA GLU A 137 63.43 -17.50 -34.33
C GLU A 137 64.72 -16.84 -34.85
N VAL A 138 65.84 -17.31 -34.29
CA VAL A 138 67.11 -17.61 -34.96
C VAL A 138 67.88 -16.45 -35.60
N ALA A 139 69.02 -16.12 -34.98
CA ALA A 139 70.36 -16.31 -35.58
C ALA A 139 71.43 -16.34 -34.48
#